data_AF-A0A251YK67-F1
#
_entry.id   AF-A0A251YK67-F1
#
_cell.length_a   1.000
_cell.length_b   1.000
_cell.length_c   1.000
_cell.angle_alpha   90.00
_cell.angle_beta   90.00
_cell.angle_gamma   90.00
#
_symmetry.space_group_name_H-M   'P 1'
#
loop_
_entity.id
_entity.type
_entity.pdbx_description
1 polymer ?
#
loop_
_entity_poly.entity_id
_entity_poly.type
_entity_poly.pdbx_seq_one_letter_code
_entity_poly.pdbx_strand_id
1 'polypeptide(L)'
;MRQWMHDAMRGAPDSHATLILLARQGLAVTKQEFEDLRSALTEQWSAIGMRPVLVNDFSDAAQVIRELRFIDAPHYRAPQERAEAVWTYHALDFARLQEEYVAELAQNAQTLSDAFSVDSMNLTLWLANSEGKLARWAAQDRRYLDPNGLRMVETGFDSPWIAGQSLGSDTLLHKDLPEGDIRRWSSVLAVPIPVTHPEFPTVTSAVVTIGLPDRAETYAGSRFLWADAVSKIGDAWTSRISDGVFPR
;
A
#
# COMPACT_ATOMS: atom_id res chain seq x y z
N MET A 1 28.61 -1.60 16.23
CA MET A 1 27.67 -0.72 15.49
C MET A 1 27.69 0.76 15.92
N ARG A 2 28.37 1.21 17.00
CA ARG A 2 28.45 2.65 17.35
C ARG A 2 29.60 3.42 16.68
N GLN A 3 30.56 2.71 16.08
CA GLN A 3 31.84 3.29 15.64
C GLN A 3 31.73 4.04 14.31
N TRP A 4 31.04 3.46 13.31
CA TRP A 4 30.76 4.14 12.02
C TRP A 4 29.97 5.45 12.20
N MET A 5 29.18 5.54 13.27
CA MET A 5 28.28 6.65 13.56
C MET A 5 29.02 7.85 14.17
N HIS A 6 30.00 7.59 15.04
CA HIS A 6 30.93 8.63 15.51
C HIS A 6 31.76 9.20 14.36
N ASP A 7 32.13 8.37 13.39
CA ASP A 7 32.89 8.82 12.22
C ASP A 7 32.01 9.65 11.27
N ALA A 8 30.72 9.32 11.11
CA ALA A 8 29.76 10.11 10.34
C ALA A 8 29.47 11.49 10.95
N MET A 9 29.44 11.59 12.29
CA MET A 9 29.20 12.87 12.98
C MET A 9 30.44 13.77 13.10
N ARG A 10 31.67 13.23 13.05
CA ARG A 10 32.91 14.03 13.15
C ARG A 10 33.14 14.99 11.97
N GLY A 11 32.51 14.74 10.82
CA GLY A 11 32.66 15.57 9.61
C GLY A 11 31.45 16.43 9.27
N ALA A 12 30.36 16.36 10.06
CA ALA A 12 29.15 17.10 9.79
C ALA A 12 29.30 18.56 10.30
N PRO A 13 29.01 19.58 9.47
CA PRO A 13 28.96 20.97 9.94
C PRO A 13 27.93 21.09 11.08
N ASP A 14 28.21 21.92 12.08
CA ASP A 14 27.38 22.13 13.29
C ASP A 14 25.90 22.50 13.02
N SER A 15 25.55 22.80 11.76
CA SER A 15 24.21 23.18 11.31
C SER A 15 23.37 22.06 10.68
N HIS A 16 23.91 20.85 10.47
CA HIS A 16 23.18 19.78 9.77
C HIS A 16 22.54 18.79 10.76
N ALA A 17 21.21 18.68 10.69
CA ALA A 17 20.46 17.71 11.48
C ALA A 17 20.66 16.30 10.89
N THR A 18 21.32 15.42 11.64
CA THR A 18 21.41 13.99 11.29
C THR A 18 20.08 13.31 11.60
N LEU A 19 19.44 12.77 10.56
CA LEU A 19 18.21 11.98 10.69
C LEU A 19 18.56 10.50 10.88
N ILE A 20 17.80 9.81 11.72
CA ILE A 20 17.82 8.34 11.79
C ILE A 20 16.42 7.80 11.51
N LEU A 21 16.33 6.89 10.54
CA LEU A 21 15.10 6.20 10.18
C LEU A 21 15.07 4.83 10.86
N LEU A 22 14.01 4.56 11.63
CA LEU A 22 13.81 3.28 12.30
C LEU A 22 12.47 2.71 11.88
N ALA A 23 12.52 1.59 11.17
CA ALA A 23 11.33 0.86 10.74
C ALA A 23 11.01 -0.26 11.73
N ARG A 24 9.77 -0.31 12.22
CA ARG A 24 9.25 -1.39 13.08
C ARG A 24 9.51 -2.77 12.50
N GLN A 25 9.33 -2.92 11.18
CA GLN A 25 9.61 -4.15 10.45
C GLN A 25 11.02 -4.71 10.69
N GLY A 26 12.02 -3.84 10.83
CA GLY A 26 13.39 -4.25 11.13
C GLY A 26 13.65 -4.61 12.60
N LEU A 27 12.76 -4.20 13.51
CA LEU A 27 12.85 -4.51 14.93
C LEU A 27 12.11 -5.80 15.31
N ALA A 28 11.31 -6.35 14.39
CA ALA A 28 10.53 -7.58 14.59
C ALA A 28 9.60 -7.54 15.82
N VAL A 29 9.00 -6.37 16.08
CA VAL A 29 8.03 -6.15 17.16
C VAL A 29 6.62 -5.86 16.61
N THR A 30 5.61 -6.15 17.40
CA THR A 30 4.21 -5.83 17.09
C THR A 30 3.96 -4.32 17.04
N LYS A 31 2.85 -3.90 16.42
CA LYS A 31 2.45 -2.48 16.39
C LYS A 31 2.32 -1.89 17.80
N GLN A 32 1.73 -2.62 18.75
CA GLN A 32 1.59 -2.17 20.13
C GLN A 32 2.95 -2.02 20.82
N GLU A 33 3.82 -3.03 20.75
CA GLU A 33 5.16 -2.96 21.34
C GLU A 33 5.98 -1.81 20.75
N PHE A 34 5.84 -1.54 19.45
CA PHE A 34 6.54 -0.41 18.82
C PHE A 34 6.04 0.94 19.33
N GLU A 35 4.73 1.10 19.54
CA GLU A 35 4.16 2.30 20.14
C GLU A 35 4.63 2.46 21.60
N ASP A 36 4.70 1.38 22.36
CA ASP A 36 5.20 1.40 23.75
C ASP A 36 6.70 1.79 23.80
N LEU A 37 7.48 1.39 22.80
CA LEU A 37 8.91 1.73 22.68
C LEU A 37 9.16 3.12 22.08
N ARG A 38 8.15 3.78 21.50
CA ARG A 38 8.28 5.01 20.73
C ARG A 38 9.07 6.09 21.47
N SER A 39 8.65 6.43 22.69
CA SER A 39 9.30 7.48 23.48
C SER A 39 10.74 7.12 23.83
N ALA A 40 10.99 5.87 24.26
CA ALA A 40 12.32 5.42 24.62
C ALA A 40 13.29 5.44 23.42
N LEU A 41 12.84 5.00 22.25
CA LEU A 41 13.61 5.10 21.01
C LEU A 41 13.88 6.56 20.66
N THR A 42 12.87 7.41 20.70
CA THR A 42 13.03 8.84 20.40
C THR A 42 14.07 9.50 21.32
N GLU A 43 13.94 9.31 22.63
CA GLU A 43 14.85 9.89 23.63
C GLU A 43 16.28 9.39 23.45
N GLN A 44 16.48 8.10 23.22
CA GLN A 44 17.82 7.51 23.03
C GLN A 44 18.57 8.13 21.85
N TRP A 45 17.89 8.34 20.73
CA TRP A 45 18.50 8.90 19.53
C TRP A 45 18.65 10.42 19.60
N SER A 46 17.68 11.11 20.21
CA SER A 46 17.80 12.55 20.45
C SER A 46 18.89 12.91 21.46
N ALA A 47 19.15 12.05 22.46
CA ALA A 47 20.24 12.26 23.42
C ALA A 47 21.63 12.28 22.77
N ILE A 48 21.80 11.67 21.59
CA ILE A 48 23.06 11.70 20.83
C ILE A 48 23.03 12.70 19.67
N GLY A 49 22.06 13.63 19.66
CA GLY A 49 21.95 14.70 18.67
C GLY A 49 21.30 14.30 17.34
N MET A 50 20.64 13.15 17.26
CA MET A 50 19.91 12.72 16.06
C MET A 50 18.42 13.06 16.14
N ARG A 51 17.80 13.21 14.97
CA ARG A 51 16.35 13.36 14.83
C ARG A 51 15.76 12.04 14.36
N PRO A 52 15.11 11.26 15.25
CA PRO A 52 14.53 9.98 14.90
C PRO A 52 13.23 10.16 14.12
N VAL A 53 13.11 9.40 13.04
CA VAL A 53 11.89 9.24 12.25
C VAL A 53 11.48 7.77 12.35
N LEU A 54 10.39 7.53 13.06
CA LEU A 54 9.87 6.20 13.35
C LEU A 54 8.79 5.85 12.32
N VAL A 55 8.95 4.72 11.64
CA VAL A 55 8.02 4.24 10.61
C VAL A 55 7.66 2.77 10.84
N ASN A 56 6.58 2.29 10.22
CA ASN A 56 6.17 0.91 10.40
C ASN A 56 6.93 -0.02 9.46
N ASP A 57 6.93 0.32 8.17
CA ASP A 57 7.42 -0.56 7.12
C ASP A 57 8.70 -0.03 6.47
N PHE A 58 9.47 -0.90 5.81
CA PHE A 58 10.63 -0.45 5.02
C PHE A 58 10.22 0.42 3.82
N SER A 59 9.02 0.21 3.28
CA SER A 59 8.47 1.03 2.20
C SER A 59 8.24 2.48 2.66
N ASP A 60 7.73 2.69 3.88
CA ASP A 60 7.57 4.00 4.50
C ASP A 60 8.92 4.72 4.61
N ALA A 61 9.96 4.00 5.08
CA ALA A 61 11.31 4.55 5.17
C ALA A 61 11.83 4.98 3.78
N ALA A 62 11.63 4.14 2.77
CA ALA A 62 11.98 4.46 1.40
C ALA A 62 11.18 5.67 0.87
N GLN A 63 9.90 5.79 1.22
CA GLN A 63 9.08 6.93 0.88
C GLN A 63 9.63 8.20 1.50
N VAL A 64 9.94 8.21 2.80
CA VAL A 64 10.55 9.37 3.47
C VAL A 64 11.80 9.83 2.74
N ILE A 65 12.70 8.90 2.38
CA ILE A 65 13.92 9.22 1.61
C ILE A 65 13.57 9.86 0.26
N ARG A 66 12.56 9.36 -0.45
CA ARG A 66 12.11 9.93 -1.74
C ARG A 66 11.54 11.34 -1.59
N GLU A 67 10.84 11.61 -0.47
CA GLU A 67 10.22 12.92 -0.17
C GLU A 67 11.25 13.98 0.25
N LEU A 68 12.39 13.62 0.85
CA LEU A 68 13.34 14.59 1.43
C LEU A 68 13.75 15.72 0.48
N ARG A 69 13.84 15.44 -0.83
CA ARG A 69 14.21 16.44 -1.84
C ARG A 69 13.09 17.45 -2.18
N PHE A 70 11.87 17.21 -1.71
CA PHE A 70 10.67 18.00 -2.02
C PHE A 70 10.11 18.73 -0.80
N ILE A 71 10.62 18.48 0.41
CA ILE A 71 10.01 18.98 1.66
C ILE A 71 9.93 20.51 1.73
N ASP A 72 10.88 21.20 1.10
CA ASP A 72 10.93 22.66 1.03
C ASP A 72 10.29 23.23 -0.26
N ALA A 73 9.73 22.38 -1.12
CA ALA A 73 9.10 22.81 -2.36
C ALA A 73 7.80 23.59 -2.05
N PRO A 74 7.51 24.66 -2.81
CA PRO A 74 6.21 25.33 -2.73
C PRO A 74 5.08 24.32 -2.96
N HIS A 75 4.01 24.43 -2.17
CA HIS A 75 2.83 23.55 -2.26
C HIS A 75 3.13 22.07 -2.03
N TYR A 76 4.26 21.72 -1.42
CA TYR A 76 4.54 20.35 -1.00
C TYR A 76 3.37 19.80 -0.18
N ARG A 77 2.90 18.61 -0.58
CA ARG A 77 1.89 17.84 0.14
C ARG A 77 2.51 16.54 0.60
N ALA A 78 2.48 16.23 1.88
CA ALA A 78 3.03 14.99 2.40
C ALA A 78 2.26 13.77 1.85
N PRO A 79 2.86 12.56 1.82
CA PRO A 79 2.18 11.34 1.38
C PRO A 79 0.81 11.11 2.00
N GLN A 80 0.65 11.40 3.30
CA GLN A 80 -0.63 11.26 4.00
C GLN A 80 -1.70 12.23 3.47
N GLU A 81 -1.34 13.48 3.20
CA GLU A 81 -2.25 14.48 2.64
C GLU A 81 -2.63 14.15 1.19
N ARG A 82 -1.72 13.53 0.43
CA ARG A 82 -2.00 13.03 -0.92
C ARG A 82 -2.96 11.83 -0.87
N ALA A 83 -2.75 10.88 0.04
CA ALA A 83 -3.69 9.78 0.28
C ALA A 83 -5.07 10.28 0.74
N GLU A 84 -5.11 11.31 1.59
CA GLU A 84 -6.35 11.96 2.01
C GLU A 84 -7.09 12.61 0.83
N ALA A 85 -6.38 13.26 -0.10
CA ALA A 85 -6.98 13.82 -1.30
C ALA A 85 -7.63 12.73 -2.16
N VAL A 86 -6.94 11.60 -2.34
CA VAL A 86 -7.46 10.43 -3.05
C VAL A 86 -8.73 9.94 -2.35
N TRP A 87 -8.67 9.67 -1.06
CA TRP A 87 -9.83 9.23 -0.28
C TRP A 87 -11.02 10.18 -0.41
N THR A 88 -10.78 11.48 -0.20
CA THR A 88 -11.82 12.51 -0.20
C THR A 88 -12.51 12.61 -1.56
N TYR A 89 -11.74 12.67 -2.65
CA TYR A 89 -12.31 12.69 -4.00
C TYR A 89 -13.21 11.48 -4.25
N HIS A 90 -12.72 10.29 -3.89
CA HIS A 90 -13.46 9.05 -4.10
C HIS A 90 -14.71 8.95 -3.21
N ALA A 91 -14.66 9.47 -1.98
CA ALA A 91 -15.80 9.49 -1.07
C ALA A 91 -16.88 10.49 -1.51
N LEU A 92 -16.51 11.63 -2.10
CA LEU A 92 -17.47 12.62 -2.60
C LEU A 92 -18.27 12.09 -3.80
N ASP A 93 -17.61 11.37 -4.71
CA ASP A 93 -18.21 10.79 -5.91
C ASP A 93 -18.60 9.30 -5.75
N PHE A 94 -18.80 8.86 -4.50
CA PHE A 94 -18.87 7.43 -4.16
C PHE A 94 -19.87 6.64 -5.01
N ALA A 95 -21.11 7.10 -5.13
CA ALA A 95 -22.17 6.36 -5.84
C ALA A 95 -21.83 6.14 -7.32
N ARG A 96 -21.30 7.18 -7.99
CA ARG A 96 -20.88 7.11 -9.40
C ARG A 96 -19.67 6.19 -9.55
N LEU A 97 -18.63 6.41 -8.74
CA LEU A 97 -17.40 5.62 -8.81
C LEU A 97 -17.62 4.16 -8.41
N GLN A 98 -18.55 3.85 -7.51
CA GLN A 98 -18.94 2.48 -7.20
C GLN A 98 -19.46 1.74 -8.44
N GLU A 99 -20.34 2.36 -9.21
CA GLU A 99 -20.87 1.76 -10.43
C GLU A 99 -19.78 1.53 -11.47
N GLU A 100 -18.95 2.54 -11.72
CA GLU A 100 -17.83 2.46 -12.66
C GLU A 100 -16.81 1.39 -12.23
N TYR A 101 -16.42 1.39 -10.96
CA TYR A 101 -15.37 0.49 -10.46
C TYR A 101 -15.84 -0.96 -10.39
N VAL A 102 -17.10 -1.22 -10.04
CA VAL A 102 -17.65 -2.58 -10.06
C VAL A 102 -17.73 -3.12 -11.49
N ALA A 103 -18.16 -2.30 -12.45
CA ALA A 103 -18.18 -2.68 -13.87
C ALA A 103 -16.77 -2.98 -14.40
N GLU A 104 -15.80 -2.13 -14.06
CA GLU A 104 -14.41 -2.33 -14.44
C GLU A 104 -13.81 -3.59 -13.81
N LEU A 105 -14.03 -3.83 -12.51
CA LEU A 105 -13.55 -5.03 -11.83
C LEU A 105 -14.13 -6.30 -12.48
N ALA A 106 -15.40 -6.27 -12.92
CA ALA A 106 -16.01 -7.38 -13.63
C ALA A 106 -15.38 -7.61 -15.02
N GLN A 107 -15.06 -6.54 -15.76
CA GLN A 107 -14.34 -6.65 -17.04
C GLN A 107 -12.92 -7.19 -16.85
N ASN A 108 -12.18 -6.66 -15.86
CA ASN A 108 -10.84 -7.11 -15.52
C ASN A 108 -10.84 -8.58 -15.08
N ALA A 109 -11.87 -9.03 -14.36
CA ALA A 109 -12.04 -10.43 -13.98
C ALA A 109 -12.17 -11.34 -15.20
N GLN A 110 -12.94 -10.92 -16.21
CA GLN A 110 -13.06 -11.69 -17.45
C GLN A 110 -11.70 -11.81 -18.17
N THR A 111 -10.97 -10.71 -18.32
CA THR A 111 -9.64 -10.70 -18.96
C THR A 111 -8.63 -11.55 -18.20
N LEU A 112 -8.64 -11.50 -16.87
CA LEU A 112 -7.71 -12.28 -16.06
C LEU A 112 -8.09 -13.76 -16.00
N SER A 113 -9.38 -14.11 -16.04
CA SER A 113 -9.82 -15.50 -16.10
C SER A 113 -9.19 -16.26 -17.27
N ASP A 114 -9.10 -15.62 -18.43
CA ASP A 114 -8.43 -16.20 -19.60
C ASP A 114 -6.92 -16.34 -19.37
N ALA A 115 -6.28 -15.34 -18.76
CA ALA A 115 -4.84 -15.33 -18.51
C ALA A 115 -4.39 -16.36 -17.43
N PHE A 116 -5.23 -16.60 -16.43
CA PHE A 116 -5.02 -17.59 -15.39
C PHE A 116 -5.57 -18.98 -15.76
N SER A 117 -6.33 -19.10 -16.86
CA SER A 117 -7.05 -20.31 -17.27
C SER A 117 -7.99 -20.85 -16.18
N VAL A 118 -8.80 -19.96 -15.58
CA VAL A 118 -9.74 -20.31 -14.50
C VAL A 118 -11.17 -19.88 -14.81
N ASP A 119 -12.13 -20.75 -14.50
CA ASP A 119 -13.56 -20.50 -14.73
C ASP A 119 -14.15 -19.43 -13.80
N SER A 120 -13.50 -19.19 -12.66
CA SER A 120 -13.94 -18.14 -11.77
C SER A 120 -12.82 -17.51 -10.97
N MET A 121 -12.99 -16.22 -10.70
CA MET A 121 -12.15 -15.43 -9.82
C MET A 121 -12.96 -14.35 -9.13
N ASN A 122 -12.35 -13.66 -8.16
CA ASN A 122 -12.96 -12.51 -7.51
C ASN A 122 -11.97 -11.36 -7.36
N LEU A 123 -12.26 -10.25 -8.03
CA LEU A 123 -11.52 -9.01 -7.90
C LEU A 123 -12.17 -8.10 -6.86
N THR A 124 -11.32 -7.45 -6.08
CA THR A 124 -11.71 -6.46 -5.08
C THR A 124 -10.68 -5.35 -5.04
N LEU A 125 -11.16 -4.11 -5.18
CA LEU A 125 -10.37 -2.90 -4.97
C LEU A 125 -10.40 -2.52 -3.49
N TRP A 126 -9.24 -2.25 -2.94
CA TRP A 126 -9.02 -1.69 -1.62
C TRP A 126 -8.44 -0.29 -1.76
N LEU A 127 -8.97 0.68 -1.03
CA LEU A 127 -8.50 2.07 -1.06
C LEU A 127 -7.97 2.44 0.33
N ALA A 128 -6.78 3.04 0.38
CA ALA A 128 -6.20 3.53 1.62
C ALA A 128 -6.96 4.77 2.08
N ASN A 129 -7.29 4.82 3.36
CA ASN A 129 -7.71 6.05 4.00
C ASN A 129 -6.48 6.82 4.52
N SER A 130 -6.71 8.06 4.96
CA SER A 130 -5.65 8.90 5.55
C SER A 130 -5.20 8.46 6.94
N GLU A 131 -5.82 7.44 7.53
CA GLU A 131 -5.59 6.97 8.90
C GLU A 131 -4.80 5.65 8.96
N GLY A 132 -4.21 5.21 7.84
CA GLY A 132 -3.42 3.97 7.81
C GLY A 132 -4.26 2.69 7.83
N LYS A 133 -5.47 2.74 7.28
CA LYS A 133 -6.35 1.59 7.05
C LYS A 133 -6.69 1.47 5.57
N LEU A 134 -7.06 0.26 5.16
CA LEU A 134 -7.61 -0.02 3.84
C LEU A 134 -9.11 -0.28 3.94
N ALA A 135 -9.90 0.44 3.16
CA ALA A 135 -11.30 0.14 2.96
C ALA A 135 -11.47 -0.85 1.82
N ARG A 136 -12.33 -1.86 1.99
CA ARG A 136 -12.79 -2.72 0.90
C ARG A 136 -13.70 -1.92 -0.03
N TRP A 137 -13.11 -1.10 -0.88
CA TRP A 137 -13.80 -0.06 -1.64
C TRP A 137 -14.83 -0.62 -2.61
N ALA A 138 -14.43 -1.52 -3.51
CA ALA A 138 -15.34 -2.10 -4.51
C ALA A 138 -15.02 -3.59 -4.71
N ALA A 139 -16.02 -4.39 -5.08
CA ALA A 139 -15.83 -5.77 -5.45
C ALA A 139 -16.69 -6.10 -6.67
N GLN A 140 -16.19 -6.94 -7.58
CA GLN A 140 -16.88 -7.22 -8.84
C GLN A 140 -18.32 -7.74 -8.68
N ASP A 141 -18.64 -8.36 -7.53
CA ASP A 141 -19.87 -9.10 -7.28
C ASP A 141 -20.92 -8.30 -6.48
N ARG A 142 -20.60 -7.09 -6.02
CA ARG A 142 -21.48 -6.29 -5.17
C ARG A 142 -21.17 -4.80 -5.27
N ARG A 143 -22.21 -3.99 -5.10
CA ARG A 143 -22.10 -2.54 -4.96
C ARG A 143 -22.32 -2.15 -3.50
N TYR A 144 -21.48 -1.26 -2.99
CA TYR A 144 -21.69 -0.65 -1.68
C TYR A 144 -22.51 0.64 -1.86
N LEU A 145 -23.41 0.93 -0.92
CA LEU A 145 -24.29 2.11 -0.99
C LEU A 145 -23.74 3.32 -0.22
N ASP A 146 -22.91 3.08 0.79
CA ASP A 146 -22.37 4.11 1.67
C ASP A 146 -20.88 3.81 1.99
N PRO A 147 -19.97 4.79 1.83
CA PRO A 147 -18.56 4.62 2.19
C PRO A 147 -18.35 4.31 3.69
N ASN A 148 -19.26 4.73 4.57
CA ASN A 148 -19.16 4.44 6.02
C ASN A 148 -19.46 2.96 6.34
N GLY A 149 -20.14 2.24 5.44
CA GLY A 149 -20.44 0.82 5.59
C GLY A 149 -19.32 -0.11 5.12
N LEU A 150 -18.21 0.45 4.63
CA LEU A 150 -17.11 -0.34 4.09
C LEU A 150 -16.33 -1.05 5.20
N ARG A 151 -15.88 -2.26 4.91
CA ARG A 151 -14.96 -2.98 5.81
C ARG A 151 -13.60 -2.29 5.79
N MET A 152 -13.17 -1.84 6.96
CA MET A 152 -11.82 -1.33 7.18
C MET A 152 -10.91 -2.45 7.68
N VAL A 153 -9.68 -2.50 7.19
CA VAL A 153 -8.65 -3.43 7.63
C VAL A 153 -7.34 -2.70 7.89
N GLU A 154 -6.54 -3.22 8.84
CA GLU A 154 -5.22 -2.66 9.15
C GLU A 154 -4.22 -2.90 8.01
N THR A 155 -3.25 -2.00 7.88
CA THR A 155 -2.13 -2.10 6.93
C THR A 155 -0.82 -2.44 7.64
N GLY A 156 0.20 -2.76 6.85
CA GLY A 156 1.56 -3.03 7.32
C GLY A 156 2.01 -4.46 7.05
N PHE A 157 3.32 -4.71 7.16
CA PHE A 157 3.95 -5.99 6.81
C PHE A 157 3.35 -7.19 7.57
N ASP A 158 2.83 -6.98 8.77
CA ASP A 158 2.21 -7.96 9.66
C ASP A 158 0.68 -7.93 9.63
N SER A 159 0.07 -7.16 8.72
CA SER A 159 -1.39 -7.13 8.57
C SER A 159 -1.94 -8.55 8.35
N PRO A 160 -3.07 -8.93 8.98
CA PRO A 160 -3.69 -10.22 8.72
C PRO A 160 -4.31 -10.30 7.32
N TRP A 161 -4.41 -9.17 6.60
CA TRP A 161 -4.97 -9.10 5.25
C TRP A 161 -3.84 -8.91 4.23
N ILE A 162 -3.79 -9.77 3.22
CA ILE A 162 -2.77 -9.67 2.15
C ILE A 162 -2.81 -8.30 1.43
N ALA A 163 -3.99 -7.66 1.34
CA ALA A 163 -4.10 -6.30 0.83
C ALA A 163 -3.31 -5.30 1.70
N GLY A 164 -3.45 -5.38 3.02
CA GLY A 164 -2.70 -4.53 3.96
C GLY A 164 -1.20 -4.80 3.93
N GLN A 165 -0.81 -6.07 3.77
CA GLN A 165 0.60 -6.45 3.60
C GLN A 165 1.18 -5.90 2.30
N SER A 166 0.46 -6.04 1.18
CA SER A 166 0.91 -5.60 -0.14
C SER A 166 1.04 -4.07 -0.22
N LEU A 167 0.10 -3.34 0.41
CA LEU A 167 0.22 -1.89 0.58
C LEU A 167 1.47 -1.53 1.40
N GLY A 168 1.64 -2.16 2.57
CA GLY A 168 2.75 -1.89 3.49
C GLY A 168 4.11 -2.30 2.94
N SER A 169 4.21 -3.32 2.09
CA SER A 169 5.47 -3.70 1.46
C SER A 169 5.72 -3.02 0.12
N ASP A 170 4.70 -2.36 -0.46
CA ASP A 170 4.70 -1.83 -1.83
C ASP A 170 5.13 -2.88 -2.87
N THR A 171 4.64 -4.11 -2.70
CA THR A 171 4.98 -5.24 -3.59
C THR A 171 3.79 -6.10 -3.91
N LEU A 172 3.84 -6.71 -5.10
CA LEU A 172 2.90 -7.76 -5.49
C LEU A 172 3.13 -9.00 -4.63
N LEU A 173 2.07 -9.50 -4.01
CA LEU A 173 2.10 -10.67 -3.14
C LEU A 173 1.13 -11.73 -3.64
N HIS A 174 1.56 -12.99 -3.69
CA HIS A 174 0.69 -14.14 -3.95
C HIS A 174 0.81 -15.10 -2.77
N LYS A 175 -0.29 -15.34 -2.05
CA LYS A 175 -0.29 -16.22 -0.89
C LYS A 175 -1.48 -17.17 -0.91
N ASP A 176 -1.26 -18.37 -0.38
CA ASP A 176 -2.33 -19.30 -0.07
C ASP A 176 -3.19 -18.74 1.06
N LEU A 177 -4.49 -18.98 0.98
CA LEU A 177 -5.39 -18.78 2.09
C LEU A 177 -5.32 -20.00 3.02
N PRO A 178 -5.48 -19.81 4.35
CA PRO A 178 -5.59 -20.94 5.28
C PRO A 178 -6.66 -21.93 4.84
N GLU A 179 -6.38 -23.22 4.99
CA GLU A 179 -7.30 -24.31 4.62
C GLU A 179 -8.59 -24.23 5.44
N GLY A 180 -9.73 -24.50 4.81
CA GLY A 180 -11.04 -24.54 5.44
C GLY A 180 -12.12 -25.03 4.48
N ASP A 181 -13.08 -25.79 5.02
CA ASP A 181 -13.99 -26.66 4.24
C ASP A 181 -14.96 -25.97 3.26
N ILE A 182 -15.09 -24.64 3.30
CA ILE A 182 -16.13 -23.89 2.55
C ILE A 182 -15.57 -22.62 1.89
N ARG A 183 -14.32 -22.66 1.39
CA ARG A 183 -13.74 -21.51 0.67
C ARG A 183 -13.78 -21.73 -0.84
N ARG A 184 -14.31 -20.73 -1.55
CA ARG A 184 -14.29 -20.65 -3.01
C ARG A 184 -12.88 -20.39 -3.57
N TRP A 185 -12.01 -19.79 -2.77
CA TRP A 185 -10.67 -19.35 -3.17
C TRP A 185 -9.61 -20.03 -2.31
N SER A 186 -8.55 -20.53 -2.94
CA SER A 186 -7.41 -21.18 -2.26
C SER A 186 -6.19 -20.28 -2.18
N SER A 187 -6.07 -19.29 -3.07
CA SER A 187 -5.01 -18.28 -2.99
C SER A 187 -5.53 -16.89 -3.35
N VAL A 188 -4.75 -15.87 -2.97
CA VAL A 188 -5.01 -14.47 -3.32
C VAL A 188 -3.74 -13.84 -3.84
N LEU A 189 -3.87 -13.16 -4.98
CA LEU A 189 -2.87 -12.25 -5.52
C LEU A 189 -3.25 -10.82 -5.13
N ALA A 190 -2.33 -10.07 -4.55
CA ALA A 190 -2.51 -8.66 -4.19
C ALA A 190 -1.54 -7.80 -5.01
N VAL A 191 -2.09 -6.80 -5.69
CA VAL A 191 -1.37 -5.91 -6.59
C VAL A 191 -1.45 -4.50 -6.03
N PRO A 192 -0.34 -3.91 -5.55
CA PRO A 192 -0.33 -2.55 -5.06
C PRO A 192 -0.57 -1.60 -6.23
N ILE A 193 -1.41 -0.59 -6.01
CA ILE A 193 -1.75 0.42 -7.00
C ILE A 193 -1.09 1.74 -6.60
N PRO A 194 0.01 2.12 -7.26
CA PRO A 194 0.62 3.43 -7.08
C PRO A 194 -0.33 4.53 -7.53
N VAL A 195 -0.34 5.65 -6.81
CA VAL A 195 -1.02 6.88 -7.25
C VAL A 195 0.03 7.89 -7.64
N THR A 196 0.00 8.30 -8.92
CA THR A 196 0.95 9.24 -9.48
C THR A 196 0.52 10.67 -9.16
N HIS A 197 1.48 11.49 -8.73
CA HIS A 197 1.32 12.94 -8.59
C HIS A 197 2.18 13.63 -9.67
N PRO A 198 1.74 14.73 -10.29
CA PRO A 198 2.50 15.39 -11.35
C PRO A 198 3.87 15.91 -10.88
N GLU A 199 3.96 16.38 -9.64
CA GLU A 199 5.15 17.06 -9.10
C GLU A 199 5.90 16.28 -8.01
N PHE A 200 5.25 15.35 -7.34
CA PHE A 200 5.76 14.73 -6.11
C PHE A 200 5.88 13.21 -6.27
N PRO A 201 6.68 12.54 -5.42
CA PRO A 201 6.84 11.10 -5.51
C PRO A 201 5.51 10.35 -5.43
N THR A 202 5.39 9.32 -6.26
CA THR A 202 4.29 8.36 -6.25
C THR A 202 4.13 7.74 -4.86
N VAL A 203 2.88 7.51 -4.47
CA VAL A 203 2.50 6.85 -3.22
C VAL A 203 1.48 5.77 -3.51
N THR A 204 1.72 4.56 -3.03
CA THR A 204 0.74 3.47 -3.13
C THR A 204 -0.43 3.77 -2.20
N SER A 205 -1.61 3.96 -2.79
CA SER A 205 -2.83 4.35 -2.06
C SER A 205 -4.00 3.39 -2.29
N ALA A 206 -3.79 2.32 -3.05
CA ALA A 206 -4.79 1.30 -3.28
C ALA A 206 -4.15 -0.07 -3.51
N VAL A 207 -4.97 -1.12 -3.45
CA VAL A 207 -4.57 -2.50 -3.76
C VAL A 207 -5.71 -3.19 -4.48
N VAL A 208 -5.43 -3.89 -5.57
CA VAL A 208 -6.38 -4.82 -6.18
C VAL A 208 -6.03 -6.24 -5.73
N THR A 209 -6.99 -6.94 -5.14
CA THR A 209 -6.84 -8.36 -4.80
C THR A 209 -7.63 -9.23 -5.76
N ILE A 210 -7.02 -10.33 -6.21
CA ILE A 210 -7.60 -11.34 -7.10
C ILE A 210 -7.63 -12.66 -6.32
N GLY A 211 -8.83 -13.15 -6.01
CA GLY A 211 -9.04 -14.48 -5.45
C GLY A 211 -9.02 -15.55 -6.53
N LEU A 212 -8.22 -16.59 -6.34
CA LEU A 212 -7.98 -17.68 -7.29
C LEU A 212 -8.38 -19.04 -6.69
N PRO A 213 -8.87 -19.98 -7.50
CA PRO A 213 -9.38 -21.26 -7.01
C PRO A 213 -8.27 -22.23 -6.55
N ASP A 214 -7.06 -22.14 -7.10
CA ASP A 214 -5.94 -23.03 -6.74
C ASP A 214 -4.90 -22.35 -5.85
N ARG A 215 -3.94 -23.13 -5.35
CA ARG A 215 -2.81 -22.64 -4.56
C ARG A 215 -1.88 -21.77 -5.40
N ALA A 216 -1.15 -20.86 -4.76
CA ALA A 216 -0.27 -19.91 -5.41
C ALA A 216 0.82 -20.59 -6.25
N GLU A 217 1.36 -21.72 -5.77
CA GLU A 217 2.38 -22.50 -6.47
C GLU A 217 1.93 -23.00 -7.84
N THR A 218 0.64 -23.33 -8.00
CA THR A 218 0.05 -23.76 -9.28
C THR A 218 0.25 -22.73 -10.39
N TYR A 219 0.22 -21.44 -10.04
CA TYR A 219 0.35 -20.34 -10.99
C TYR A 219 1.77 -19.79 -11.14
N ALA A 220 2.72 -20.27 -10.33
CA ALA A 220 4.10 -19.79 -10.35
C ALA A 220 4.80 -20.11 -11.69
N GLY A 221 4.57 -21.31 -12.23
CA GLY A 221 5.13 -21.76 -13.51
C GLY A 221 4.55 -21.05 -14.74
N SER A 222 3.35 -20.48 -14.63
CA SER A 222 2.65 -19.76 -15.70
C SER A 222 2.73 -18.25 -15.56
N ARG A 223 3.64 -17.71 -14.71
CA ARG A 223 3.77 -16.26 -14.47
C ARG A 223 3.90 -15.42 -15.74
N PHE A 224 4.58 -15.93 -16.75
CA PHE A 224 4.74 -15.23 -18.04
C PHE A 224 3.42 -15.05 -18.81
N LEU A 225 2.38 -15.86 -18.52
CA LEU A 225 1.06 -15.75 -19.15
C LEU A 225 0.21 -14.65 -18.53
N TRP A 226 0.25 -14.51 -17.21
CA TRP A 226 -0.64 -13.59 -16.49
C TRP A 226 0.02 -12.29 -16.02
N ALA A 227 1.35 -12.23 -15.89
CA ALA A 227 2.03 -11.06 -15.32
C ALA A 227 1.82 -9.78 -16.16
N ASP A 228 1.83 -9.89 -17.49
CA ASP A 228 1.57 -8.75 -18.38
C ASP A 228 0.13 -8.26 -18.25
N ALA A 229 -0.85 -9.17 -18.19
CA ALA A 229 -2.25 -8.83 -18.00
C ALA A 229 -2.49 -8.15 -16.64
N VAL A 230 -1.89 -8.67 -15.56
CA VAL A 230 -1.95 -8.07 -14.23
C VAL A 230 -1.29 -6.68 -14.21
N SER A 231 -0.13 -6.51 -14.85
CA SER A 231 0.55 -5.22 -14.92
C SER A 231 -0.30 -4.18 -15.64
N LYS A 232 -0.86 -4.51 -16.80
CA LYS A 232 -1.75 -3.61 -17.57
C LYS A 232 -2.97 -3.18 -16.78
N ILE A 233 -3.56 -4.10 -16.02
CA ILE A 233 -4.68 -3.78 -15.12
C ILE A 233 -4.21 -2.86 -13.98
N GLY A 234 -3.05 -3.12 -13.39
CA GLY A 234 -2.44 -2.24 -12.38
C GLY A 234 -2.21 -0.81 -12.88
N ASP A 235 -1.70 -0.66 -14.10
CA ASP A 235 -1.47 0.65 -14.75
C ASP A 235 -2.79 1.38 -15.06
N ALA A 236 -3.80 0.64 -15.51
CA ALA A 236 -5.13 1.19 -15.75
C ALA A 236 -5.78 1.67 -14.43
N TRP A 237 -5.66 0.90 -13.35
CA TRP A 237 -6.13 1.31 -12.02
C TRP A 237 -5.36 2.49 -11.46
N THR A 238 -4.05 2.56 -11.69
CA THR A 238 -3.22 3.71 -11.32
C THR A 238 -3.81 4.99 -11.90
N SER A 239 -4.03 5.00 -13.22
CA SER A 239 -4.60 6.16 -13.94
C SER A 239 -6.03 6.47 -13.45
N ARG A 240 -6.87 5.44 -13.31
CA ARG A 240 -8.26 5.59 -12.87
C ARG A 240 -8.39 6.22 -11.48
N ILE A 241 -7.46 5.90 -10.57
CA ILE A 241 -7.45 6.46 -9.21
C ILE A 241 -6.77 7.83 -9.19
N SER A 242 -5.73 8.06 -10.00
CA SER A 242 -4.96 9.32 -9.96
C SER A 242 -5.62 10.47 -10.73
N ASP A 243 -6.17 10.22 -11.91
CA ASP A 243 -6.40 11.28 -12.91
C ASP A 243 -7.49 12.27 -12.48
N GLY A 244 -8.49 11.81 -11.73
CA GLY A 244 -9.52 12.68 -11.15
C GLY A 244 -9.05 13.50 -9.94
N VAL A 245 -7.97 13.07 -9.28
CA VAL A 245 -7.46 13.66 -8.04
C VAL A 245 -6.32 14.64 -8.32
N PHE A 246 -5.40 14.23 -9.19
CA PHE A 246 -4.17 14.94 -9.55
C PHE A 246 -4.12 15.10 -11.07
N PRO A 247 -4.86 16.06 -11.64
CA PRO A 247 -4.82 16.32 -13.07
C PRO A 247 -3.40 16.71 -13.48
N ARG A 248 -3.00 16.26 -14.67
CA ARG A 248 -1.70 16.59 -15.27
C ARG A 248 -1.63 18.02 -15.76
#